data_AF-T1BK52-F1
#
_entry.id   AF-T1BK52-F1
#
_cell.length_a   1.000
_cell.length_b   1.000
_cell.length_c   1.000
_cell.angle_alpha   90.00
_cell.angle_beta   90.00
_cell.angle_gamma   90.00
#
_symmetry.space_group_name_H-M   'P 1'
#
loop_
_entity.id
_entity.type
_entity.pdbx_description
1 polymer ?
#
loop_
_entity_poly.entity_id
_entity_poly.type
_entity_poly.pdbx_seq_one_letter_code
_entity_poly.pdbx_strand_id
1 'polypeptide(L)' 'QEAVRGMLQHNTLGTRQLKRLKVYAGAEHPHEAQQPVAIRFGECGEVVQL' A
#
# COMPACT_ATOMS: atom_id res chain seq x y z
N GLN A 1 5.39 -7.24 -3.69
CA GLN A 1 3.91 -7.26 -3.82
C GLN A 1 3.28 -8.62 -3.51
N GLU A 2 3.99 -9.74 -3.65
CA GLU A 2 3.44 -11.08 -3.41
C GLU A 2 2.98 -11.32 -1.96
N ALA A 3 3.70 -10.79 -0.97
CA ALA A 3 3.28 -10.87 0.43
C ALA A 3 1.88 -10.25 0.65
N VAL A 4 1.64 -9.04 0.15
CA VAL A 4 0.33 -8.36 0.26
C VAL A 4 -0.76 -9.10 -0.51
N ARG A 5 -0.43 -9.68 -1.68
CA ARG A 5 -1.37 -10.52 -2.44
C ARG A 5 -1.82 -11.72 -1.62
N GLY A 6 -0.94 -12.33 -0.84
CA GLY A 6 -1.28 -13.45 0.06
C GLY A 6 -2.19 -13.08 1.23
N MET A 7 -2.20 -11.80 1.63
CA MET A 7 -3.07 -11.30 2.71
C MET A 7 -4.48 -10.92 2.24
N LEU A 8 -4.69 -10.81 0.92
CA LEU A 8 -5.99 -10.46 0.34
C LEU A 8 -6.82 -11.72 0.06
N GLN A 9 -8.14 -11.56 0.19
CA GLN A 9 -9.13 -12.56 -0.23
C GLN A 9 -8.93 -12.97 -1.70
N HIS A 10 -8.99 -14.28 -1.99
CA HIS A 10 -8.82 -14.80 -3.34
C HIS A 10 -10.13 -14.71 -4.14
N ASN A 11 -10.50 -13.50 -4.56
CA ASN A 11 -11.65 -13.26 -5.43
C ASN A 11 -11.41 -12.05 -6.34
N THR A 12 -12.42 -11.70 -7.15
CA THR A 12 -12.38 -10.56 -8.07
C THR A 12 -12.16 -9.23 -7.36
N LEU A 13 -12.69 -9.08 -6.14
CA LEU A 13 -12.50 -7.90 -5.30
C LEU A 13 -11.06 -7.78 -4.80
N GLY A 14 -10.45 -8.88 -4.33
CA GLY A 14 -9.04 -8.89 -3.91
C GLY A 14 -8.10 -8.49 -5.05
N THR A 15 -8.32 -9.02 -6.25
CA THR A 15 -7.55 -8.62 -7.44
C THR A 15 -7.74 -7.14 -7.79
N ARG A 16 -8.95 -6.59 -7.61
CA ARG A 16 -9.21 -5.15 -7.79
C ARG A 16 -8.48 -4.30 -6.75
N GLN A 17 -8.46 -4.72 -5.49
CA GLN A 17 -7.74 -4.02 -4.42
C GLN A 17 -6.23 -4.01 -4.68
N LEU A 18 -5.65 -5.14 -5.13
CA LEU A 18 -4.23 -5.25 -5.43
C LEU A 18 -3.77 -4.25 -6.51
N LYS A 19 -4.63 -3.90 -7.48
CA LYS A 19 -4.31 -2.90 -8.52
C LYS A 19 -4.04 -1.49 -7.97
N ARG A 20 -4.56 -1.16 -6.79
CA ARG A 20 -4.40 0.15 -6.13
C ARG A 20 -3.03 0.29 -5.45
N LEU A 21 -2.38 -0.82 -5.10
CA LEU A 21 -1.05 -0.82 -4.49
C LEU A 21 0.03 -0.59 -5.56
N LYS A 22 0.92 0.37 -5.34
CA LYS A 22 2.12 0.60 -6.15
C LYS A 22 3.35 0.38 -5.27
N VAL A 23 4.26 -0.50 -5.72
CA VAL A 23 5.50 -0.83 -5.01
C VAL A 23 6.67 -0.37 -5.86
N TYR A 24 7.49 0.51 -5.32
CA TYR A 24 8.69 1.05 -5.96
C TYR A 24 9.93 0.49 -5.26
N ALA A 25 10.99 0.21 -6.01
CA ALA A 25 12.24 -0.31 -5.45
C ALA A 25 13.12 0.81 -4.85
N GLY A 26 12.97 2.04 -5.33
CA GLY A 26 13.71 3.21 -4.86
C GLY A 26 12.91 4.07 -3.87
N ALA A 27 13.53 5.15 -3.40
CA ALA A 27 12.92 6.10 -2.48
C ALA A 27 11.88 7.04 -3.14
N GLU A 28 11.87 7.10 -4.48
CA GLU A 28 11.06 8.04 -5.24
C GLU A 28 9.86 7.36 -5.90
N HIS A 29 8.77 8.10 -6.05
CA HIS A 29 7.56 7.69 -6.76
C HIS A 29 7.05 8.81 -7.69
N PRO A 30 6.52 8.51 -8.88
CA PRO A 30 6.05 9.53 -9.83
C PRO A 30 4.67 10.14 -9.48
N HIS A 31 4.19 9.94 -8.25
CA HIS A 31 2.83 10.28 -7.80
C HIS A 31 2.75 11.63 -7.07
N GLU A 32 3.69 12.54 -7.31
CA GLU A 32 3.76 13.84 -6.61
C GLU A 32 2.49 14.68 -6.78
N ALA A 33 1.85 14.62 -7.95
CA ALA A 33 0.60 15.34 -8.23
C ALA A 33 -0.58 14.92 -7.33
N GLN A 34 -0.53 13.73 -6.72
CA GLN A 34 -1.57 13.22 -5.83
C GLN A 34 -1.44 13.73 -4.39
N GLN A 35 -0.37 14.48 -4.08
CA GLN A 35 -0.06 14.97 -2.72
C GLN A 35 -0.18 13.86 -1.66
N PRO A 36 0.62 12.79 -1.79
CA PRO A 36 0.52 11.63 -0.89
C PRO A 36 0.88 12.01 0.54
N VAL A 37 0.08 11.50 1.48
CA VAL A 37 0.29 11.65 2.92
C VAL A 37 1.10 10.47 3.44
N ALA A 38 2.17 10.76 4.18
CA ALA A 38 3.04 9.74 4.74
C ALA A 38 2.41 9.09 5.98
N ILE A 39 2.23 7.76 5.94
CA ILE A 39 1.70 6.97 7.04
C ILE A 39 2.85 6.25 7.77
N ARG A 40 2.85 6.29 9.10
CA ARG A 40 3.74 5.49 9.96
C ARG A 40 2.94 4.43 10.70
N PHE A 41 3.50 3.21 10.74
CA PHE A 41 2.94 2.09 11.51
C PHE A 41 3.64 1.99 12.88
N GLY A 42 2.86 1.82 13.94
CA GLY A 42 3.36 1.59 15.30
C GLY A 42 3.73 0.12 15.54
N GLU A 43 4.07 -0.19 16.79
CA GLU A 43 4.57 -1.51 17.23
C GLU A 43 3.53 -2.62 17.02
N CYS A 44 2.24 -2.26 17.14
CA CYS A 44 1.10 -3.17 16.95
C CYS A 44 0.40 -2.98 15.59
N GLY A 45 1.01 -2.28 14.64
CA GLY A 45 0.41 -2.02 13.33
C GLY A 45 -0.65 -0.91 13.33
N GLU A 46 -0.73 -0.11 14.39
CA GLU A 46 -1.58 1.07 14.42
C GLU A 46 -1.06 2.17 13.48
N VAL A 47 -1.96 2.95 12.89
CA VAL A 47 -1.59 4.11 12.08
C VAL A 47 -1.37 5.29 13.01
N VAL A 48 -0.11 5.73 13.14
CA VAL A 48 0.32 6.74 14.14
C VAL A 48 0.33 8.16 13.56
N GLN A 49 0.44 8.30 12.24
CA GLN A 49 0.47 9.60 11.56
C GLN A 49 -0.40 9.60 10.29
N LEU A 50 -1.17 10.68 10.16
CA LEU A 50 -1.92 11.17 9.00
C LEU A 50 -1.48 12.61 8.71
#